data_AF-A0A519VFN2-F1
#
_entry.id   AF-A0A519VFN2-F1
#
_cell.length_a   1.000
_cell.length_b   1.000
_cell.length_c   1.000
_cell.angle_alpha   90.00
_cell.angle_beta   90.00
_cell.angle_gamma   90.00
#
_symmetry.space_group_name_H-M   'P 1'
#
loop_
_entity.id
_entity.type
_entity.pdbx_description
1 polymer ?
#
loop_
_entity_poly.entity_id
_entity_poly.type
_entity_poly.pdbx_seq_one_letter_code
_entity_poly.pdbx_strand_id
1 'polypeptide(L)'
;TTPKWLLNQPILDNIDANPLEVVARLQSTTLNRLLGSSTLGKLVAAEATDGATAYKITDLFTDLNGAIFTELKSSSAIDVYRRNLQKSYVDKLIAIVNPPAPAAATQVVFAGRGAGAASGLSNSQSDVMSVVKGQLRDLDASIKGAASSQADSLSKYHLLDLADRIESALDKKKD
;
A
#
# COMPACT_ATOMS: atom_id res chain seq x y z
N THR A 1 -0.72 -4.62 -14.34
CA THR A 1 -1.96 -5.30 -14.75
C THR A 1 -2.14 -6.59 -13.93
N THR A 2 -3.35 -7.16 -13.86
CA THR A 2 -3.60 -8.41 -13.11
C THR A 2 -3.04 -9.60 -13.89
N PRO A 3 -2.19 -10.47 -13.29
CA PRO A 3 -1.56 -11.58 -14.01
C PRO A 3 -2.57 -12.71 -14.27
N LYS A 4 -3.32 -12.61 -15.37
CA LYS A 4 -4.38 -13.57 -15.72
C LYS A 4 -3.87 -15.00 -15.96
N TRP A 5 -2.61 -15.17 -16.32
CA TRP A 5 -1.99 -16.49 -16.51
C TRP A 5 -1.97 -17.33 -15.22
N LEU A 6 -2.01 -16.68 -14.04
CA LEU A 6 -2.05 -17.35 -12.74
C LEU A 6 -3.45 -17.88 -12.39
N LEU A 7 -4.47 -17.52 -13.17
CA LEU A 7 -5.88 -17.80 -12.90
C LEU A 7 -6.42 -18.96 -13.75
N ASN A 8 -5.62 -20.02 -13.88
CA ASN A 8 -6.02 -21.22 -14.61
C ASN A 8 -7.03 -22.01 -13.77
N GLN A 9 -8.32 -21.93 -14.13
CA GLN A 9 -9.42 -22.52 -13.36
C GLN A 9 -9.25 -24.04 -13.12
N PRO A 10 -8.92 -24.87 -14.13
CA PRO A 10 -8.62 -26.29 -13.88
C PRO A 10 -7.54 -26.54 -12.82
N ILE A 11 -6.47 -25.75 -12.80
CA ILE A 11 -5.41 -25.90 -11.79
C ILE A 11 -5.94 -25.47 -10.42
N LEU A 12 -6.62 -24.32 -10.33
CA LEU A 12 -7.17 -23.79 -9.10
C LEU A 12 -8.18 -24.75 -8.45
N ASP A 13 -9.05 -25.35 -9.25
CA ASP A 13 -10.03 -26.33 -8.79
C ASP A 13 -9.36 -27.59 -8.23
N ASN A 14 -8.27 -28.06 -8.86
CA ASN A 14 -7.52 -29.22 -8.38
C ASN A 14 -6.80 -29.00 -7.05
N ILE A 15 -6.50 -27.74 -6.71
CA ILE A 15 -5.80 -27.38 -5.46
C ILE A 15 -6.73 -26.68 -4.45
N ASP A 16 -8.03 -26.61 -4.75
CA ASP A 16 -9.04 -25.92 -3.95
C ASP A 16 -8.64 -24.47 -3.57
N ALA A 17 -8.04 -23.75 -4.52
CA ALA A 17 -7.53 -22.40 -4.28
C ALA A 17 -8.47 -21.31 -4.81
N ASN A 18 -8.78 -20.34 -3.94
CA ASN A 18 -9.49 -19.14 -4.35
C ASN A 18 -8.58 -18.19 -5.16
N PRO A 19 -8.90 -17.87 -6.43
CA PRO A 19 -8.07 -17.02 -7.27
C PRO A 19 -7.83 -15.62 -6.67
N LEU A 20 -8.82 -15.08 -5.95
CA LEU A 20 -8.70 -13.77 -5.29
C LEU A 20 -7.61 -13.80 -4.21
N GLU A 21 -7.56 -14.86 -3.42
CA GLU A 21 -6.58 -15.01 -2.34
C GLU A 21 -5.18 -15.23 -2.88
N VAL A 22 -5.04 -16.05 -3.94
CA VAL A 22 -3.76 -16.31 -4.60
C VAL A 22 -3.13 -14.99 -5.09
N VAL A 23 -3.91 -14.18 -5.81
CA VAL A 23 -3.42 -12.89 -6.33
C VAL A 23 -3.17 -11.89 -5.20
N ALA A 24 -4.10 -11.79 -4.24
CA ALA A 24 -3.96 -10.87 -3.10
C ALA A 24 -2.70 -11.19 -2.26
N ARG A 25 -2.38 -12.47 -2.05
CA ARG A 25 -1.17 -12.90 -1.32
C ARG A 25 0.10 -12.45 -2.02
N LEU A 26 0.20 -12.63 -3.34
CA LEU A 26 1.37 -12.23 -4.12
C LEU A 26 1.56 -10.72 -4.14
N GLN A 27 0.46 -9.99 -4.36
CA GLN A 27 0.45 -8.53 -4.38
C GLN A 27 0.82 -7.95 -3.02
N SER A 28 0.17 -8.40 -1.94
CA SER A 28 0.44 -7.92 -0.58
C SER A 28 1.86 -8.24 -0.12
N THR A 29 2.40 -9.42 -0.46
CA THR A 29 3.80 -9.77 -0.15
C THR A 29 4.78 -8.80 -0.81
N THR A 30 4.53 -8.44 -2.07
CA THR A 30 5.34 -7.47 -2.80
C THR A 30 5.22 -6.08 -2.19
N LEU A 31 3.99 -5.60 -1.94
CA LEU A 31 3.75 -4.32 -1.29
C LEU A 31 4.42 -4.21 0.09
N ASN A 32 4.37 -5.27 0.91
CA ASN A 32 5.02 -5.31 2.22
C ASN A 32 6.54 -5.12 2.13
N ARG A 33 7.18 -5.64 1.08
CA ARG A 33 8.62 -5.49 0.87
C ARG A 33 8.98 -4.07 0.40
N LEU A 34 8.21 -3.53 -0.54
CA LEU A 34 8.45 -2.19 -1.09
C LEU A 34 8.18 -1.08 -0.07
N LEU A 35 7.11 -1.22 0.71
CA LEU A 35 6.68 -0.25 1.72
C LEU A 35 7.21 -0.56 3.13
N GLY A 36 8.10 -1.54 3.25
CA GLY A 36 8.70 -1.90 4.53
C GLY A 36 9.64 -0.81 5.06
N SER A 37 9.71 -0.65 6.38
CA SER A 37 10.57 0.34 7.05
C SER A 37 12.03 0.28 6.60
N SER A 38 12.58 -0.92 6.39
CA SER A 38 13.95 -1.11 5.90
C SER A 38 14.13 -0.53 4.49
N THR A 39 13.17 -0.72 3.59
CA THR A 39 13.25 -0.20 2.22
C THR A 39 13.13 1.31 2.22
N LEU A 40 12.13 1.86 2.92
CA LEU A 40 11.94 3.31 3.02
C LEU A 40 13.15 3.99 3.67
N GLY A 41 13.71 3.41 4.74
CA GLY A 41 14.92 3.93 5.38
C GLY A 41 16.14 3.95 4.45
N LYS A 42 16.30 2.96 3.57
CA LYS A 42 17.35 2.97 2.54
C LYS A 42 17.18 4.10 1.54
N LEU A 43 15.93 4.41 1.14
CA LEU A 43 15.66 5.52 0.23
C LEU A 43 15.95 6.87 0.88
N VAL A 44 15.60 7.08 2.16
CA VAL A 44 16.01 8.29 2.90
C VAL A 44 17.53 8.40 2.95
N ALA A 45 18.22 7.32 3.31
CA ALA A 45 19.68 7.32 3.40
C ALA A 45 20.35 7.59 2.04
N ALA A 46 19.80 7.04 0.96
CA ALA A 46 20.26 7.31 -0.40
C ALA A 46 20.03 8.77 -0.79
N GLU A 47 18.86 9.34 -0.51
CA GLU A 47 18.60 10.76 -0.76
C GLU A 47 19.53 11.68 0.03
N ALA A 48 19.84 11.35 1.28
CA ALA A 48 20.78 12.10 2.09
C ALA A 48 22.23 12.03 1.58
N THR A 49 22.61 10.93 0.92
CA THR A 49 23.98 10.68 0.44
C THR A 49 24.18 11.20 -0.99
N ASP A 50 23.27 10.87 -1.88
CA ASP A 50 23.38 11.10 -3.33
C ASP A 50 22.51 12.29 -3.80
N GLY A 51 21.69 12.87 -2.91
CA GLY A 51 20.89 14.06 -3.21
C GLY A 51 19.91 13.87 -4.37
N ALA A 52 20.03 14.72 -5.39
CA ALA A 52 19.10 14.74 -6.53
C ALA A 52 19.23 13.52 -7.46
N THR A 53 20.33 12.77 -7.41
CA THR A 53 20.51 11.56 -8.24
C THR A 53 19.97 10.29 -7.59
N ALA A 54 19.57 10.34 -6.32
CA ALA A 54 18.98 9.21 -5.61
C ALA A 54 17.56 8.92 -6.13
N TYR A 55 17.16 7.64 -6.08
CA TYR A 55 15.75 7.28 -6.16
C TYR A 55 15.08 7.56 -4.82
N LYS A 56 14.14 8.51 -4.79
CA LYS A 56 13.56 9.04 -3.56
C LYS A 56 12.33 8.29 -3.13
N ILE A 57 11.92 8.52 -1.89
CA ILE A 57 10.62 8.04 -1.38
C ILE A 57 9.47 8.60 -2.21
N THR A 58 9.54 9.87 -2.61
CA THR A 58 8.53 10.51 -3.46
C THR A 58 8.43 9.85 -4.83
N ASP A 59 9.55 9.37 -5.38
CA ASP A 59 9.56 8.69 -6.68
C ASP A 59 8.88 7.32 -6.56
N LEU A 60 9.23 6.54 -5.52
CA LEU A 60 8.57 5.26 -5.22
C LEU A 60 7.06 5.42 -5.13
N PHE A 61 6.59 6.40 -4.37
CA PHE A 61 5.15 6.60 -4.19
C PHE A 61 4.46 7.10 -5.46
N THR A 62 5.12 7.96 -6.25
CA THR A 62 4.62 8.40 -7.56
C THR A 62 4.43 7.21 -8.50
N ASP A 63 5.45 6.36 -8.60
CA ASP A 63 5.45 5.18 -9.46
C ASP A 63 4.40 4.16 -9.03
N LEU A 64 4.32 3.88 -7.72
CA LEU A 64 3.31 2.96 -7.18
C LEU A 64 1.89 3.47 -7.40
N ASN A 65 1.63 4.76 -7.15
CA ASN A 65 0.31 5.34 -7.43
C ASN A 65 -0.02 5.24 -8.93
N GLY A 66 0.92 5.59 -9.80
CA GLY A 66 0.76 5.50 -11.25
C GLY A 66 0.47 4.08 -11.75
N ALA A 67 1.06 3.06 -11.11
CA ALA A 67 0.87 1.66 -11.47
C ALA A 67 -0.39 1.02 -10.86
N ILE A 68 -0.81 1.45 -9.66
CA ILE A 68 -1.92 0.83 -8.90
C ILE A 68 -3.26 1.49 -9.22
N PHE A 69 -3.27 2.77 -9.58
CA PHE A 69 -4.48 3.60 -9.76
C PHE A 69 -4.67 4.07 -11.20
N THR A 70 -4.29 3.25 -12.17
CA THR A 70 -4.41 3.56 -13.61
C THR A 70 -5.83 3.94 -14.03
N GLU A 71 -6.83 3.34 -13.38
CA GLU A 71 -8.25 3.50 -13.66
C GLU A 71 -8.79 4.88 -13.24
N LEU A 72 -8.10 5.61 -12.34
CA LEU A 72 -8.52 6.96 -11.94
C LEU A 72 -8.45 7.94 -13.11
N LYS A 73 -7.47 7.76 -14.02
CA LYS A 73 -7.30 8.61 -15.20
C LYS A 73 -8.28 8.23 -16.32
N SER A 74 -8.56 6.95 -16.49
CA SER A 74 -9.40 6.45 -17.59
C SER A 74 -10.89 6.35 -17.25
N SER A 75 -11.27 6.55 -15.98
CA SER A 75 -12.62 6.29 -15.46
C SER A 75 -13.15 4.89 -15.81
N SER A 76 -12.26 3.93 -16.07
CA SER A 76 -12.66 2.56 -16.42
C SER A 76 -13.18 1.82 -15.18
N ALA A 77 -14.03 0.82 -15.40
CA ALA A 77 -14.46 -0.06 -14.33
C ALA A 77 -13.25 -0.78 -13.70
N ILE A 78 -13.21 -0.80 -12.37
CA ILE A 78 -12.10 -1.34 -11.58
C ILE A 78 -12.42 -2.80 -11.26
N ASP A 79 -11.64 -3.74 -11.78
CA ASP A 79 -11.86 -5.17 -11.53
C ASP A 79 -11.58 -5.58 -10.07
N VAL A 80 -12.12 -6.72 -9.64
CA VAL A 80 -12.02 -7.19 -8.25
C VAL A 80 -10.58 -7.36 -7.75
N TYR A 81 -9.66 -7.81 -8.59
CA TYR A 81 -8.25 -7.97 -8.21
C TYR A 81 -7.58 -6.61 -8.05
N ARG A 82 -7.88 -5.67 -8.94
CA ARG A 82 -7.40 -4.28 -8.84
C ARG A 82 -7.94 -3.58 -7.60
N ARG A 83 -9.23 -3.74 -7.28
CA ARG A 83 -9.82 -3.19 -6.06
C ARG A 83 -9.13 -3.73 -4.80
N ASN A 84 -8.84 -5.03 -4.76
CA ASN A 84 -8.11 -5.65 -3.64
C ASN A 84 -6.69 -5.11 -3.50
N LEU A 85 -5.98 -4.92 -4.63
CA LEU A 85 -4.64 -4.30 -4.62
C LEU A 85 -4.68 -2.87 -4.07
N GLN A 86 -5.62 -2.06 -4.55
CA GLN A 86 -5.79 -0.67 -4.13
C GLN A 86 -6.11 -0.58 -2.63
N LYS A 87 -7.03 -1.41 -2.13
CA LYS A 87 -7.32 -1.53 -0.69
C LYS A 87 -6.08 -1.91 0.11
N SER A 88 -5.39 -2.98 -0.29
CA SER A 88 -4.18 -3.41 0.41
C SER A 88 -3.10 -2.34 0.41
N TYR A 89 -2.98 -1.53 -0.65
CA TYR A 89 -2.01 -0.45 -0.70
C TYR A 89 -2.38 0.70 0.24
N VAL A 90 -3.64 1.16 0.19
CA VAL A 90 -4.15 2.22 1.09
C VAL A 90 -4.03 1.80 2.55
N ASP A 91 -4.45 0.58 2.89
CA ASP A 91 -4.36 0.05 4.26
C ASP A 91 -2.90 0.02 4.76
N LYS A 92 -1.92 -0.20 3.88
CA LYS A 92 -0.49 -0.18 4.23
C LYS A 92 0.01 1.24 4.51
N LEU A 93 -0.37 2.21 3.68
CA LEU A 93 -0.05 3.62 3.93
C LEU A 93 -0.68 4.10 5.25
N ILE A 94 -1.94 3.73 5.49
CA ILE A 94 -2.65 4.01 6.74
C ILE A 94 -1.90 3.38 7.91
N ALA A 95 -1.44 2.13 7.81
CA ALA A 95 -0.69 1.46 8.88
C ALA A 95 0.69 2.10 9.15
N ILE A 96 1.29 2.80 8.18
CA ILE A 96 2.50 3.59 8.41
C ILE A 96 2.18 4.85 9.22
N VAL A 97 1.04 5.50 8.94
CA VAL A 97 0.61 6.72 9.65
C VAL A 97 0.04 6.41 11.04
N ASN A 98 -0.74 5.35 11.13
CA ASN A 98 -1.47 4.87 12.30
C ASN A 98 -1.08 3.41 12.56
N PRO A 99 0.12 3.14 13.10
CA PRO A 99 0.55 1.80 13.39
C PRO A 99 -0.43 1.13 14.38
N PRO A 100 -0.85 -0.12 14.13
CA PRO A 100 -1.69 -0.84 15.07
C PRO A 100 -0.96 -0.99 16.41
N ALA A 101 -1.71 -1.01 17.51
CA ALA A 101 -1.14 -1.28 18.81
C ALA A 101 -0.33 -2.59 18.75
N PRO A 102 0.87 -2.63 19.33
CA PRO A 102 1.67 -3.85 19.33
C PRO A 102 0.83 -4.96 19.96
N ALA A 103 0.60 -6.04 19.20
CA ALA A 103 0.00 -7.25 19.76
C ALA A 103 0.90 -7.68 20.93
N ALA A 104 0.30 -8.00 22.08
CA ALA A 104 1.02 -8.50 23.24
C ALA A 104 1.85 -9.71 22.80
N ALA A 105 3.16 -9.52 22.67
CA ALA A 105 4.04 -10.51 22.05
C ALA A 105 4.22 -11.67 23.01
N THR A 106 3.67 -12.85 22.68
CA THR A 106 4.19 -14.11 23.21
C THR A 106 5.58 -14.30 22.61
N GLN A 107 6.62 -13.96 23.37
CA GLN A 107 8.00 -14.13 22.94
C GLN A 107 8.33 -15.61 22.83
N VAL A 108 8.24 -16.16 21.61
CA VAL A 108 8.87 -17.44 21.27
C VAL A 108 10.17 -17.11 20.57
N VAL A 109 11.27 -17.13 21.32
CA VAL A 109 12.62 -16.88 20.82
C VAL A 109 13.08 -18.10 20.02
N PHE A 110 12.97 -18.04 18.69
CA PHE A 110 13.69 -18.98 17.83
C PHE A 110 15.06 -18.39 17.47
N ALA A 111 16.10 -18.92 18.10
CA ALA A 111 17.49 -18.58 17.81
C ALA A 111 17.90 -19.20 16.47
N GLY A 112 17.90 -18.42 15.39
CA GLY A 112 18.42 -18.90 14.11
C GLY A 112 17.95 -18.14 12.88
N ARG A 113 18.32 -16.85 12.78
CA ARG A 113 18.59 -16.10 11.54
C ARG A 113 18.72 -14.63 11.91
N GLY A 114 19.85 -14.02 11.53
CA GLY A 114 20.25 -12.67 11.93
C GLY A 114 19.12 -11.65 11.93
N ALA A 115 18.55 -11.42 13.11
CA ALA A 115 17.92 -10.17 13.45
C ALA A 115 19.06 -9.16 13.60
N GLY A 116 19.59 -8.69 12.47
CA GLY A 116 20.33 -7.45 12.45
C GLY A 116 19.43 -6.43 13.13
N ALA A 117 19.90 -5.92 14.27
CA ALA A 117 19.22 -4.92 15.05
C ALA A 117 18.64 -3.89 14.08
N ALA A 118 17.31 -3.81 14.04
CA ALA A 118 16.64 -2.71 13.39
C ALA A 118 17.23 -1.47 14.04
N SER A 119 18.14 -0.81 13.33
CA SER A 119 18.71 0.47 13.67
C SER A 119 17.56 1.45 13.49
N GLY A 120 16.68 1.42 14.49
CA GLY A 120 15.45 2.17 14.56
C GLY A 120 15.78 3.62 14.78
N LEU A 121 16.07 4.32 13.69
CA LEU A 121 15.43 5.61 13.54
C LEU A 121 13.94 5.29 13.58
N SER A 122 13.33 5.52 14.75
CA SER A 122 11.90 5.32 14.93
C SER A 122 11.19 5.99 13.76
N ASN A 123 10.44 5.23 12.97
CA ASN A 123 9.64 5.76 11.88
C ASN A 123 8.78 6.95 12.33
N SER A 124 8.49 7.07 13.64
CA SER A 124 7.78 8.18 14.27
C SER A 124 8.51 9.54 14.26
N GLN A 125 9.77 9.61 13.82
CA GLN A 125 10.56 10.85 13.68
C GLN A 125 11.06 11.11 12.25
N SER A 126 10.63 10.34 11.25
CA SER A 126 11.21 10.38 9.89
C SER A 126 10.36 11.11 8.87
N ASP A 127 11.01 11.74 7.86
CA ASP A 127 10.39 12.34 6.67
C ASP A 127 9.40 11.40 5.96
N VAL A 128 9.57 10.09 6.15
CA VAL A 128 8.65 9.05 5.69
C VAL A 128 7.20 9.35 6.12
N MET A 129 6.95 9.72 7.38
CA MET A 129 5.58 10.00 7.83
C MET A 129 4.99 11.22 7.14
N SER A 130 5.78 12.28 6.97
CA SER A 130 5.34 13.51 6.30
C SER A 130 5.04 13.23 4.82
N VAL A 131 5.90 12.48 4.14
CA VAL A 131 5.70 12.08 2.74
C VAL A 131 4.48 11.17 2.59
N VAL A 132 4.30 10.16 3.45
CA VAL A 132 3.14 9.28 3.39
C VAL A 132 1.84 10.03 3.64
N LYS A 133 1.81 10.96 4.62
CA LYS A 133 0.63 11.83 4.85
C LYS A 133 0.35 12.73 3.66
N GLY A 134 1.39 13.28 3.02
CA GLY A 134 1.25 14.03 1.75
C GLY A 134 0.62 13.16 0.67
N GLN A 135 1.19 11.96 0.45
CA GLN A 135 0.71 11.05 -0.58
C GLN A 135 -0.72 10.57 -0.37
N LEU A 136 -1.13 10.35 0.88
CA LEU A 136 -2.51 10.03 1.22
C LEU A 136 -3.46 11.18 0.84
N ARG A 137 -3.07 12.44 1.05
CA ARG A 137 -3.90 13.60 0.64
C ARG A 137 -4.01 13.72 -0.87
N ASP A 138 -2.91 13.53 -1.59
CA ASP A 138 -2.91 13.60 -3.06
C ASP A 138 -3.75 12.46 -3.66
N LEU A 139 -3.67 11.27 -3.05
CA LEU A 139 -4.46 10.11 -3.44
C LEU A 139 -5.95 10.32 -3.13
N ASP A 140 -6.31 10.85 -1.96
CA ASP A 140 -7.70 11.20 -1.61
C ASP A 140 -8.33 12.15 -2.63
N ALA A 141 -7.63 13.23 -2.96
CA ALA A 141 -8.08 14.20 -3.98
C ALA A 141 -8.29 13.52 -5.34
N SER A 142 -7.35 12.67 -5.76
CA SER A 142 -7.43 11.94 -7.03
C SER A 142 -8.60 10.94 -7.06
N ILE A 143 -8.82 10.22 -5.96
CA ILE A 143 -9.90 9.24 -5.78
C ILE A 143 -11.26 9.93 -5.82
N LYS A 144 -11.44 11.03 -5.09
CA LYS A 144 -12.70 11.81 -5.09
C LYS A 144 -13.01 12.38 -6.47
N GLY A 145 -12.00 12.91 -7.16
CA GLY A 145 -12.12 13.36 -8.54
C GLY A 145 -12.66 12.25 -9.44
N ALA A 146 -12.02 11.08 -9.43
CA ALA A 146 -12.44 9.94 -10.24
C ALA A 146 -13.81 9.37 -9.83
N ALA A 147 -14.13 9.34 -8.54
CA ALA A 147 -15.41 8.85 -8.03
C ALA A 147 -16.60 9.69 -8.52
N SER A 148 -16.38 11.00 -8.71
CA SER A 148 -17.42 11.91 -9.21
C SER A 148 -17.85 11.62 -10.66
N SER A 149 -16.92 11.12 -11.49
CA SER A 149 -17.14 10.80 -12.91
C SER A 149 -17.30 9.31 -13.19
N GLN A 150 -17.26 8.45 -12.16
CA GLN A 150 -17.32 7.01 -12.34
C GLN A 150 -18.76 6.53 -12.60
N ALA A 151 -18.98 5.87 -13.74
CA ALA A 151 -20.28 5.32 -14.14
C ALA A 151 -20.57 3.95 -13.54
N ASP A 152 -19.54 3.11 -13.33
CA ASP A 152 -19.71 1.80 -12.69
C ASP A 152 -19.95 1.96 -11.19
N SER A 153 -21.15 1.58 -10.73
CA SER A 153 -21.57 1.75 -9.34
C SER A 153 -20.63 1.08 -8.34
N LEU A 154 -20.13 -0.11 -8.66
CA LEU A 154 -19.25 -0.86 -7.75
C LEU A 154 -17.87 -0.19 -7.62
N SER A 155 -17.32 0.30 -8.73
CA SER A 155 -16.08 1.08 -8.75
C SER A 155 -16.26 2.40 -8.00
N LYS A 156 -17.40 3.08 -8.18
CA LYS A 156 -17.72 4.30 -7.46
C LYS A 156 -17.76 4.07 -5.95
N TYR A 157 -18.49 3.06 -5.48
CA TYR A 157 -18.55 2.73 -4.06
C TYR A 157 -17.19 2.34 -3.48
N HIS A 158 -16.39 1.60 -4.24
CA HIS A 158 -15.03 1.27 -3.85
C HIS A 158 -14.13 2.50 -3.71
N LEU A 159 -14.21 3.45 -4.64
CA LEU A 159 -13.43 4.68 -4.55
C LEU A 159 -13.86 5.54 -3.35
N LEU A 160 -15.17 5.65 -3.09
CA LEU A 160 -15.67 6.35 -1.91
C LEU A 160 -15.21 5.69 -0.59
N ASP A 161 -15.28 4.36 -0.49
CA ASP A 161 -14.74 3.61 0.66
C ASP A 161 -13.24 3.88 0.88
N LEU A 162 -12.44 3.96 -0.20
CA LEU A 162 -11.03 4.31 -0.07
C LEU A 162 -10.81 5.74 0.41
N ALA A 163 -11.57 6.71 -0.12
CA ALA A 163 -11.49 8.10 0.32
C ALA A 163 -11.82 8.22 1.82
N ASP A 164 -12.93 7.62 2.26
CA ASP A 164 -13.38 7.65 3.67
C ASP A 164 -12.32 7.06 4.62
N ARG A 165 -11.66 5.95 4.22
CA ARG A 165 -10.56 5.35 4.99
C ARG A 165 -9.36 6.29 5.11
N ILE A 166 -9.01 6.97 4.02
CA ILE A 166 -7.89 7.91 4.00
C ILE A 166 -8.18 9.11 4.88
N GLU A 167 -9.37 9.71 4.75
CA GLU A 167 -9.81 10.83 5.59
C GLU A 167 -9.79 10.44 7.07
N SER A 168 -10.40 9.31 7.41
CA SER A 168 -10.42 8.79 8.79
C SER A 168 -9.03 8.58 9.36
N ALA A 169 -8.07 8.16 8.52
CA ALA A 169 -6.69 7.97 8.94
C ALA A 169 -5.93 9.29 9.13
N LEU A 170 -6.24 10.32 8.34
CA LEU A 170 -5.58 11.63 8.39
C LEU A 170 -6.19 12.56 9.45
N ASP A 171 -7.47 12.42 9.78
CA ASP A 171 -8.22 13.30 10.67
C ASP A 171 -8.21 12.86 12.15
N LYS A 172 -7.21 12.09 12.59
CA LYS A 172 -7.06 11.82 14.03
C LYS A 172 -6.70 13.09 14.82
N LYS A 173 -7.70 13.93 15.07
CA LYS A 173 -7.82 14.88 16.17
C LYS A 173 -8.69 14.22 17.24
N LYS A 174 -8.08 14.01 18.41
CA LYS A 174 -8.67 13.64 19.71
C LYS A 174 -9.21 12.21 19.84
N ASP A 175 -8.39 11.35 20.43
CA ASP A 175 -8.76 10.67 21.69
C ASP A 175 -7.60 10.88 22.67
#